data_AF-A0A2V5T0F2-F1
#
_entry.id   AF-A0A2V5T0F2-F1
#
_cell.length_a   1.000
_cell.length_b   1.000
_cell.length_c   1.000
_cell.angle_alpha   90.00
_cell.angle_beta   90.00
_cell.angle_gamma   90.00
#
_symmetry.space_group_name_H-M   'P 1'
#
loop_
_entity.id
_entity.type
_entity.pdbx_description
1 polymer ?
#
loop_
_entity_poly.entity_id
_entity_poly.type
_entity_poly.pdbx_seq_one_letter_code
_entity_poly.pdbx_strand_id
1 'polypeptide(L)'
;MLAGEVKLPGTPEGRDPYHHALVEDAYRKADQAQAQFFFTWNVNKLVLFDRSLWDKSLYEKRIQEYDLGLNLQTPDDVGRPGVEANVQGFVAEFFTEFAAIVSGAKPDWGMAPDEFFIRAFNSHISWPVKLTSEFLLAKCQSDKGFDAQLQEWMAREQGWLVIRTPEGWRELVDRAARTVCYVFANRLIFYEAVRTKFENLKRLELRSSVKTPADLNAYFNTAFERVIKESGDYETIFYPSEKDWAGPLIFQHPDSADAWRSVLGNLKPFNFKEIRTDVLGGIFKRLIAPEERRKFGQYYTSEDLVDVVNSFCIRESDAVVLDPACGSGSFLVRAYYRKA
;
A
#
# COMPACT_ATOMS: atom_id res chain seq x y z
N MET A 1 -10.47 3.25 -30.23
CA MET A 1 -9.12 2.91 -29.67
C MET A 1 -9.02 3.24 -28.19
N LEU A 2 -9.40 4.45 -27.77
CA LEU A 2 -9.44 4.89 -26.38
C LEU A 2 -10.87 5.31 -26.01
N ALA A 3 -11.33 4.97 -24.82
CA ALA A 3 -12.53 5.54 -24.19
C ALA A 3 -12.17 6.01 -22.78
N GLY A 4 -12.92 6.93 -22.18
CA GLY A 4 -12.63 7.28 -20.80
C GLY A 4 -13.71 8.05 -20.09
N GLU A 5 -13.62 8.01 -18.77
CA GLU A 5 -14.55 8.67 -17.87
C GLU A 5 -13.83 9.71 -17.01
N VAL A 6 -14.39 10.91 -16.98
CA VAL A 6 -13.88 12.03 -16.18
C VAL A 6 -14.89 12.36 -15.09
N LYS A 7 -14.44 12.44 -13.85
CA LYS A 7 -15.26 12.83 -12.70
C LYS A 7 -14.58 13.96 -11.95
N LEU A 8 -15.30 15.04 -11.67
CA LEU A 8 -14.69 16.19 -11.01
C LEU A 8 -14.21 15.83 -9.58
N PRO A 9 -13.10 16.43 -9.12
CA PRO A 9 -12.59 16.23 -7.76
C PRO A 9 -13.68 16.38 -6.70
N GLY A 10 -13.65 15.56 -5.66
CA GLY A 10 -14.58 15.67 -4.53
C GLY A 10 -15.99 15.09 -4.74
N THR A 11 -16.43 14.85 -5.98
CA THR A 11 -17.65 14.06 -6.27
C THR A 11 -17.51 12.61 -5.79
N PRO A 12 -18.59 11.86 -5.51
CA PRO A 12 -18.49 10.50 -4.99
C PRO A 12 -17.53 9.60 -5.79
N GLU A 13 -17.60 9.68 -7.13
CA GLU A 13 -16.75 8.91 -8.04
C GLU A 13 -15.43 9.61 -8.38
N GLY A 14 -15.33 10.94 -8.23
CA GLY A 14 -14.14 11.74 -8.53
C GLY A 14 -13.19 11.96 -7.35
N ARG A 15 -13.46 11.35 -6.19
CA ARG A 15 -12.49 11.33 -5.07
C ARG A 15 -11.28 10.44 -5.38
N ASP A 16 -11.48 9.42 -6.20
CA ASP A 16 -10.45 8.43 -6.53
C ASP A 16 -10.69 7.91 -7.96
N PRO A 17 -9.73 8.00 -8.89
CA PRO A 17 -9.89 7.42 -10.22
C PRO A 17 -10.02 5.88 -10.19
N TYR A 18 -9.75 5.21 -9.07
CA TYR A 18 -10.00 3.78 -8.87
C TYR A 18 -11.40 3.44 -8.36
N HIS A 19 -12.29 4.42 -8.18
CA HIS A 19 -13.63 4.18 -7.69
C HIS A 19 -14.31 3.06 -8.48
N HIS A 20 -14.78 1.99 -7.82
CA HIS A 20 -15.23 0.77 -8.50
C HIS A 20 -16.29 1.02 -9.56
N ALA A 21 -17.33 1.79 -9.24
CA ALA A 21 -18.38 2.13 -10.18
C ALA A 21 -17.84 2.92 -11.40
N LEU A 22 -16.81 3.74 -11.21
CA LEU A 22 -16.20 4.54 -12.27
C LEU A 22 -15.37 3.66 -13.21
N VAL A 23 -14.55 2.76 -12.66
CA VAL A 23 -13.72 1.84 -13.44
C VAL A 23 -14.58 0.84 -14.20
N GLU A 24 -15.62 0.29 -13.56
CA GLU A 24 -16.56 -0.64 -14.19
C GLU A 24 -17.37 0.04 -15.31
N ASP A 25 -17.84 1.26 -15.08
CA ASP A 25 -18.54 2.05 -16.10
C ASP A 25 -17.62 2.39 -17.29
N ALA A 26 -16.41 2.87 -17.03
CA ALA A 26 -15.41 3.15 -18.07
C ALA A 26 -15.07 1.90 -18.89
N TYR A 27 -14.92 0.74 -18.23
CA TYR A 27 -14.69 -0.53 -18.89
C TYR A 27 -15.86 -0.96 -19.77
N ARG A 28 -17.10 -0.89 -19.26
CA ARG A 28 -18.30 -1.24 -20.03
C ARG A 28 -18.45 -0.34 -21.26
N LYS A 29 -18.20 0.95 -21.12
CA LYS A 29 -18.21 1.90 -22.23
C LYS A 29 -17.13 1.59 -23.26
N ALA A 30 -15.93 1.25 -22.81
CA ALA A 30 -14.84 0.83 -23.68
C ALA A 30 -15.16 -0.48 -24.43
N ASP A 31 -15.78 -1.43 -23.75
CA ASP A 31 -16.22 -2.70 -24.35
C ASP A 31 -17.30 -2.47 -25.41
N GLN A 32 -18.33 -1.66 -25.09
CA GLN A 32 -19.36 -1.26 -26.05
C GLN A 32 -18.78 -0.52 -27.26
N ALA A 33 -17.81 0.36 -27.04
CA ALA A 33 -17.12 1.10 -28.10
C ALA A 33 -16.04 0.29 -28.83
N GLN A 34 -15.83 -0.98 -28.45
CA GLN A 34 -14.73 -1.82 -28.94
C GLN A 34 -13.35 -1.13 -28.85
N ALA A 35 -13.17 -0.27 -27.85
CA ALA A 35 -11.90 0.36 -27.55
C ALA A 35 -10.98 -0.64 -26.85
N GLN A 36 -9.71 -0.70 -27.26
CA GLN A 36 -8.70 -1.51 -26.57
C GLN A 36 -8.32 -0.85 -25.25
N PHE A 37 -8.10 0.46 -25.25
CA PHE A 37 -7.67 1.18 -24.07
C PHE A 37 -8.85 1.92 -23.45
N PHE A 38 -8.82 2.06 -22.13
CA PHE A 38 -9.75 2.94 -21.42
C PHE A 38 -9.07 3.68 -20.28
N PHE A 39 -9.63 4.80 -19.85
CA PHE A 39 -9.09 5.54 -18.71
C PHE A 39 -10.18 6.03 -17.75
N THR A 40 -9.78 6.23 -16.50
CA THR A 40 -10.53 6.98 -15.50
C THR A 40 -9.71 8.18 -15.07
N TRP A 41 -10.35 9.33 -14.86
CA TRP A 41 -9.64 10.57 -14.52
C TRP A 41 -10.44 11.43 -13.57
N ASN A 42 -9.81 11.84 -12.46
CA ASN A 42 -10.42 12.77 -11.52
C ASN A 42 -9.87 14.20 -11.58
N VAL A 43 -9.31 14.60 -12.71
CA VAL A 43 -8.55 15.84 -12.94
C VAL A 43 -7.19 15.87 -12.20
N ASN A 44 -7.09 15.36 -10.97
CA ASN A 44 -5.80 15.22 -10.28
C ASN A 44 -4.95 14.07 -10.85
N LYS A 45 -5.58 12.93 -11.13
CA LYS A 45 -4.90 11.71 -11.55
C LYS A 45 -5.67 10.96 -12.63
N LEU A 46 -5.00 10.65 -13.74
CA LEU A 46 -5.50 9.80 -14.81
C LEU A 46 -4.92 8.39 -14.68
N VAL A 47 -5.75 7.36 -14.80
CA VAL A 47 -5.34 5.96 -14.82
C VAL A 47 -5.74 5.35 -16.15
N LEU A 48 -4.76 4.84 -16.89
CA LEU A 48 -4.92 4.20 -18.20
C LEU A 48 -4.88 2.68 -18.06
N PHE A 49 -5.78 2.00 -18.77
CA PHE A 49 -5.97 0.56 -18.75
C PHE A 49 -5.98 -0.02 -20.18
N ASP A 50 -5.57 -1.27 -20.32
CA ASP A 50 -5.64 -2.07 -21.55
C ASP A 50 -6.62 -3.25 -21.37
N ARG A 51 -7.76 -3.16 -22.06
CA ARG A 51 -8.82 -4.17 -22.05
C ARG A 51 -8.36 -5.51 -22.63
N SER A 52 -7.36 -5.50 -23.52
CA SER A 52 -6.88 -6.71 -24.22
C SER A 52 -6.18 -7.71 -23.30
N LEU A 53 -5.78 -7.32 -22.09
CA LEU A 53 -5.20 -8.17 -21.05
C LEU A 53 -6.29 -9.06 -20.41
N TRP A 54 -6.92 -9.94 -21.19
CA TRP A 54 -8.13 -10.70 -20.85
C TRP A 54 -7.97 -11.66 -19.67
N ASP A 55 -6.74 -12.08 -19.38
CA ASP A 55 -6.34 -12.93 -18.26
C ASP A 55 -6.24 -12.18 -16.93
N LYS A 56 -6.26 -10.84 -16.97
CA LYS A 56 -6.13 -9.96 -15.80
C LYS A 56 -7.48 -9.43 -15.32
N SER A 57 -7.63 -9.27 -14.01
CA SER A 57 -8.80 -8.58 -13.43
C SER A 57 -8.84 -7.11 -13.83
N LEU A 58 -9.99 -6.47 -13.65
CA LEU A 58 -10.25 -5.12 -14.16
C LEU A 58 -9.18 -4.08 -13.77
N TYR A 59 -8.68 -4.15 -12.54
CA TYR A 59 -7.67 -3.23 -12.02
C TYR A 59 -6.25 -3.57 -12.49
N GLU A 60 -5.98 -4.86 -12.72
CA GLU A 60 -4.69 -5.36 -13.22
C GLU A 60 -4.51 -5.08 -14.72
N LYS A 61 -5.58 -4.70 -15.42
CA LYS A 61 -5.52 -4.17 -16.78
C LYS A 61 -4.86 -2.79 -16.86
N ARG A 62 -4.55 -2.15 -15.73
CA ARG A 62 -3.87 -0.85 -15.69
C ARG A 62 -2.49 -0.93 -16.33
N ILE A 63 -2.18 0.04 -17.18
CA ILE A 63 -0.88 0.16 -17.85
C ILE A 63 -0.12 1.44 -17.50
N GLN A 64 -0.80 2.52 -17.06
CA GLN A 64 -0.11 3.75 -16.65
C GLN A 64 -0.96 4.62 -15.71
N GLU A 65 -0.30 5.40 -14.86
CA GLU A 65 -0.90 6.49 -14.09
C GLU A 65 -0.21 7.81 -14.39
N TYR A 66 -0.97 8.90 -14.37
CA TYR A 66 -0.46 10.25 -14.51
C TYR A 66 -1.00 11.09 -13.37
N ASP A 67 -0.12 11.56 -12.49
CA ASP A 67 -0.46 12.50 -11.43
C ASP A 67 -0.11 13.92 -11.91
N LEU A 68 -1.11 14.80 -11.93
CA LEU A 68 -0.94 16.18 -12.41
C LEU A 68 -0.48 17.12 -11.28
N GLY A 69 -0.43 16.66 -10.03
CA GLY A 69 0.05 17.47 -8.89
C GLY A 69 -0.83 18.69 -8.54
N LEU A 70 -2.07 18.74 -9.06
CA LEU A 70 -2.96 19.90 -8.93
C LEU A 70 -3.61 20.02 -7.55
N ASN A 71 -3.69 18.92 -6.80
CA ASN A 71 -4.25 18.84 -5.44
C ASN A 71 -5.66 19.46 -5.29
N LEU A 72 -6.51 19.31 -6.31
CA LEU A 72 -7.89 19.79 -6.33
C LEU A 72 -8.76 18.96 -5.37
N GLN A 73 -9.60 19.59 -4.57
CA GLN A 73 -10.42 18.93 -3.54
C GLN A 73 -11.91 18.93 -3.87
N THR A 74 -12.37 19.94 -4.61
CA THR A 74 -13.77 20.16 -4.96
C THR A 74 -13.94 20.40 -6.46
N PRO A 75 -15.16 20.27 -7.00
CA PRO A 75 -15.41 20.57 -8.40
C PRO A 75 -15.04 22.02 -8.76
N ASP A 76 -15.27 22.98 -7.88
CA ASP A 76 -15.00 24.39 -8.14
C ASP A 76 -13.50 24.69 -8.29
N ASP A 77 -12.63 23.82 -7.77
CA ASP A 77 -11.18 24.00 -7.85
C ASP A 77 -10.63 23.91 -9.28
N VAL A 78 -11.38 23.30 -10.22
CA VAL A 78 -10.99 23.33 -11.64
C VAL A 78 -11.00 24.73 -12.24
N GLY A 79 -11.71 25.67 -11.62
CA GLY A 79 -11.72 27.09 -12.01
C GLY A 79 -10.53 27.90 -11.50
N ARG A 80 -9.61 27.31 -10.72
CA ARG A 80 -8.43 28.03 -10.21
C ARG A 80 -7.50 28.48 -11.35
N PRO A 81 -6.89 29.67 -11.25
CA PRO A 81 -5.95 30.14 -12.26
C PRO A 81 -4.83 29.13 -12.52
N GLY A 82 -4.56 28.85 -13.80
CA GLY A 82 -3.48 27.94 -14.22
C GLY A 82 -3.84 26.45 -14.24
N VAL A 83 -4.99 26.04 -13.70
CA VAL A 83 -5.45 24.64 -13.81
C VAL A 83 -5.74 24.28 -15.25
N GLU A 84 -6.48 25.12 -15.98
CA GLU A 84 -6.80 24.89 -17.39
C GLU A 84 -5.52 24.72 -18.25
N ALA A 85 -4.53 25.60 -18.07
CA ALA A 85 -3.27 25.53 -18.80
C ALA A 85 -2.48 24.24 -18.48
N ASN A 86 -2.43 23.81 -17.21
CA ASN A 86 -1.81 22.54 -16.82
C ASN A 86 -2.53 21.35 -17.45
N VAL A 87 -3.87 21.34 -17.39
CA VAL A 87 -4.69 20.27 -17.97
C VAL A 87 -4.49 20.20 -19.49
N GLN A 88 -4.46 21.34 -20.18
CA GLN A 88 -4.18 21.39 -21.62
C GLN A 88 -2.79 20.86 -21.96
N GLY A 89 -1.77 21.25 -21.20
CA GLY A 89 -0.40 20.74 -21.33
C GLY A 89 -0.34 19.22 -21.14
N PHE A 90 -0.92 18.74 -20.05
CA PHE A 90 -1.01 17.31 -19.75
C PHE A 90 -1.72 16.53 -20.86
N VAL A 91 -2.85 17.02 -21.38
CA VAL A 91 -3.59 16.33 -22.44
C VAL A 91 -2.74 16.18 -23.71
N ALA A 92 -1.95 17.20 -24.07
CA ALA A 92 -1.04 17.11 -25.21
C ALA A 92 0.08 16.08 -24.99
N GLU A 93 0.68 16.06 -23.80
CA GLU A 93 1.69 15.08 -23.41
C GLU A 93 1.11 13.66 -23.40
N PHE A 94 -0.05 13.48 -22.75
CA PHE A 94 -0.76 12.22 -22.67
C PHE A 94 -1.04 11.63 -24.06
N PHE A 95 -1.57 12.43 -25.01
CA PHE A 95 -1.84 11.91 -26.35
C PHE A 95 -0.57 11.62 -27.15
N THR A 96 0.51 12.37 -26.93
CA THR A 96 1.82 12.07 -27.52
C THR A 96 2.33 10.73 -27.03
N GLU A 97 2.25 10.49 -25.72
CA GLU A 97 2.63 9.22 -25.12
C GLU A 97 1.71 8.07 -25.53
N PHE A 98 0.40 8.31 -25.57
CA PHE A 98 -0.60 7.33 -25.97
C PHE A 98 -0.40 6.89 -27.43
N ALA A 99 -0.06 7.80 -28.34
CA ALA A 99 0.29 7.46 -29.71
C ALA A 99 1.51 6.52 -29.79
N ALA A 100 2.51 6.74 -28.91
CA ALA A 100 3.69 5.86 -28.81
C ALA A 100 3.33 4.46 -28.27
N ILE A 101 2.37 4.37 -27.34
CA ILE A 101 1.84 3.12 -26.80
C ILE A 101 1.12 2.32 -27.89
N VAL A 102 0.18 2.96 -28.60
CA VAL A 102 -0.62 2.28 -29.64
C VAL A 102 0.27 1.81 -30.80
N SER A 103 1.27 2.61 -31.17
CA SER A 103 2.18 2.26 -32.28
C SER A 103 3.20 1.17 -31.92
N GLY A 104 3.24 0.72 -30.66
CA GLY A 104 4.23 -0.25 -30.19
C GLY A 104 5.67 0.30 -30.14
N ALA A 105 5.84 1.61 -30.35
CA ALA A 105 7.15 2.29 -30.29
C ALA A 105 7.67 2.42 -28.84
N LYS A 106 6.80 2.26 -27.85
CA LYS A 106 7.16 1.99 -26.46
C LYS A 106 7.00 0.49 -26.20
N PRO A 107 8.10 -0.30 -26.14
CA PRO A 107 8.01 -1.69 -25.76
C PRO A 107 7.53 -1.80 -24.31
N ASP A 108 6.74 -2.85 -24.10
CA ASP A 108 6.36 -3.50 -22.85
C ASP A 108 6.93 -2.85 -21.59
N TRP A 109 6.04 -2.37 -20.72
CA TRP A 109 6.39 -1.73 -19.46
C TRP A 109 7.22 -2.69 -18.62
N GLY A 110 8.55 -2.61 -18.76
CA GLY A 110 9.52 -3.15 -17.84
C GLY A 110 9.53 -2.31 -16.57
N MET A 111 8.37 -2.17 -15.90
CA MET A 111 8.37 -1.83 -14.50
C MET A 111 9.02 -3.02 -13.80
N ALA A 112 10.10 -2.76 -13.07
CA ALA A 112 10.73 -3.81 -12.31
C ALA A 112 9.66 -4.47 -11.41
N PRO A 113 9.59 -5.82 -11.32
CA PRO A 113 8.48 -6.53 -10.68
C PRO A 113 8.17 -6.04 -9.25
N ASP A 114 9.16 -5.48 -8.57
CA ASP A 114 9.08 -4.86 -7.25
C ASP A 114 8.30 -3.54 -7.23
N GLU A 115 8.49 -2.67 -8.21
CA GLU A 115 7.75 -1.41 -8.30
C GLU A 115 6.29 -1.65 -8.71
N PHE A 116 6.04 -2.61 -9.60
CA PHE A 116 4.69 -3.04 -9.95
C PHE A 116 3.97 -3.62 -8.73
N PHE A 117 4.66 -4.47 -7.97
CA PHE A 117 4.16 -5.01 -6.72
C PHE A 117 3.78 -3.91 -5.74
N ILE A 118 4.68 -2.95 -5.48
CA ILE A 118 4.42 -1.87 -4.50
C ILE A 118 3.23 -1.01 -4.93
N ARG A 119 3.15 -0.63 -6.21
CA ARG A 119 2.03 0.19 -6.72
C ARG A 119 0.71 -0.56 -6.67
N ALA A 120 0.68 -1.82 -7.11
CA ALA A 120 -0.51 -2.67 -7.03
C ALA A 120 -0.94 -2.86 -5.58
N PHE A 121 -0.02 -3.18 -4.69
CA PHE A 121 -0.30 -3.40 -3.28
C PHE A 121 -0.82 -2.14 -2.58
N ASN A 122 -0.16 -0.98 -2.76
CA ASN A 122 -0.61 0.30 -2.19
C ASN A 122 -2.03 0.67 -2.67
N SER A 123 -2.34 0.37 -3.94
CA SER A 123 -3.67 0.60 -4.50
C SER A 123 -4.75 -0.27 -3.86
N HIS A 124 -4.43 -1.48 -3.39
CA HIS A 124 -5.40 -2.35 -2.71
C HIS A 124 -5.46 -2.09 -1.20
N ILE A 125 -4.36 -1.66 -0.57
CA ILE A 125 -4.31 -1.27 0.84
C ILE A 125 -5.05 0.05 1.11
N SER A 126 -5.19 0.92 0.11
CA SER A 126 -5.95 2.17 0.25
C SER A 126 -7.39 1.96 0.72
N TRP A 127 -8.03 0.84 0.34
CA TRP A 127 -9.40 0.55 0.74
C TRP A 127 -9.51 0.19 2.23
N PRO A 128 -8.76 -0.79 2.78
CA PRO A 128 -8.69 -0.99 4.23
C PRO A 128 -8.30 0.26 5.02
N VAL A 129 -7.36 1.07 4.52
CA VAL A 129 -6.97 2.34 5.15
C VAL A 129 -8.16 3.28 5.28
N LYS A 130 -8.89 3.47 4.18
CA LYS A 130 -10.08 4.32 4.17
C LYS A 130 -11.13 3.83 5.16
N LEU A 131 -11.48 2.54 5.13
CA LEU A 131 -12.47 1.96 6.04
C LEU A 131 -12.05 2.08 7.51
N THR A 132 -10.76 1.89 7.79
CA THR A 132 -10.20 2.06 9.12
C THR A 132 -10.31 3.52 9.55
N SER A 133 -9.94 4.47 8.70
CA SER A 133 -10.05 5.91 9.01
C SER A 133 -11.50 6.33 9.27
N GLU A 134 -12.46 5.84 8.48
CA GLU A 134 -13.88 6.09 8.68
C GLU A 134 -14.38 5.56 10.03
N PHE A 135 -14.00 4.32 10.37
CA PHE A 135 -14.30 3.73 11.68
C PHE A 135 -13.70 4.56 12.82
N LEU A 136 -12.41 4.91 12.75
CA LEU A 136 -11.71 5.67 13.79
C LEU A 136 -12.38 7.03 14.02
N LEU A 137 -12.70 7.77 12.95
CA LEU A 137 -13.36 9.07 13.05
C LEU A 137 -14.75 8.95 13.69
N ALA A 138 -15.57 8.02 13.22
CA ALA A 138 -16.92 7.80 13.77
C ALA A 138 -16.86 7.38 15.25
N LYS A 139 -15.91 6.50 15.59
CA LYS A 139 -15.75 5.99 16.95
C LYS A 139 -15.29 7.10 17.89
N CYS A 140 -14.31 7.93 17.50
CA CYS A 140 -13.88 9.10 18.28
C CYS A 140 -15.01 10.12 18.54
N GLN A 141 -15.93 10.30 17.59
CA GLN A 141 -17.08 11.20 17.78
C GLN A 141 -18.10 10.65 18.78
N SER A 142 -18.34 9.34 18.73
CA SER A 142 -19.34 8.67 19.56
C SER A 142 -18.85 8.25 20.95
N ASP A 143 -17.54 8.09 21.14
CA ASP A 143 -16.94 7.48 22.33
C ASP A 143 -15.71 8.27 22.80
N LYS A 144 -15.89 9.04 23.89
CA LYS A 144 -14.81 9.86 24.47
C LYS A 144 -13.68 9.03 25.07
N GLY A 145 -13.97 7.82 25.55
CA GLY A 145 -12.95 6.92 26.10
C GLY A 145 -12.04 6.43 24.98
N PHE A 146 -12.64 6.05 23.85
CA PHE A 146 -11.89 5.69 22.65
C PHE A 146 -11.08 6.86 22.09
N ASP A 147 -11.66 8.07 22.01
CA ASP A 147 -10.93 9.27 21.53
C ASP A 147 -9.69 9.56 22.40
N ALA A 148 -9.80 9.44 23.73
CA ALA A 148 -8.68 9.61 24.64
C ALA A 148 -7.62 8.51 24.45
N GLN A 149 -8.05 7.25 24.30
CA GLN A 149 -7.15 6.12 24.10
C GLN A 149 -6.39 6.21 22.77
N LEU A 150 -7.06 6.61 21.69
CA LEU A 150 -6.41 6.82 20.39
C LEU A 150 -5.37 7.96 20.46
N GLN A 151 -5.69 9.05 21.15
CA GLN A 151 -4.74 10.15 21.36
C GLN A 151 -3.53 9.71 22.20
N GLU A 152 -3.74 8.92 23.26
CA GLU A 152 -2.65 8.37 24.05
C GLU A 152 -1.76 7.46 23.21
N TRP A 153 -2.35 6.59 22.40
CA TRP A 153 -1.62 5.74 21.47
C TRP A 153 -0.78 6.57 20.47
N MET A 154 -1.39 7.58 19.84
CA MET A 154 -0.68 8.49 18.92
C MET A 154 0.49 9.21 19.59
N ALA A 155 0.30 9.70 20.82
CA ALA A 155 1.31 10.48 21.52
C ALA A 155 2.42 9.62 22.13
N ARG A 156 2.06 8.54 22.83
CA ARG A 156 3.00 7.74 23.65
C ARG A 156 3.67 6.63 22.87
N GLU A 157 2.91 5.88 22.08
CA GLU A 157 3.46 4.75 21.34
C GLU A 157 4.07 5.20 20.01
N GLN A 158 3.43 6.16 19.34
CA GLN A 158 3.88 6.63 18.03
C GLN A 158 4.72 7.92 18.09
N GLY A 159 4.71 8.65 19.20
CA GLY A 159 5.49 9.89 19.37
C GLY A 159 4.96 11.09 18.60
N TRP A 160 3.68 11.12 18.23
CA TRP A 160 3.10 12.17 17.39
C TRP A 160 2.60 13.36 18.21
N LEU A 161 2.70 14.56 17.63
CA LEU A 161 2.02 15.73 18.16
C LEU A 161 0.53 15.64 17.83
N VAL A 162 -0.32 15.62 18.86
CA VAL A 162 -1.77 15.59 18.69
C VAL A 162 -2.28 17.00 18.39
N ILE A 163 -2.83 17.18 17.18
CA ILE A 163 -3.39 18.44 16.67
C ILE A 163 -4.91 18.29 16.59
N ARG A 164 -5.65 19.21 17.21
CA ARG A 164 -7.12 19.13 17.37
C ARG A 164 -7.89 20.16 16.54
N THR A 165 -7.28 20.73 15.50
CA THR A 165 -8.04 21.42 14.45
C THR A 165 -8.83 20.39 13.62
N PRO A 166 -9.98 20.74 13.02
CA PRO A 166 -10.77 19.79 12.23
C PRO A 166 -9.96 19.10 11.11
N GLU A 167 -9.11 19.87 10.43
CA GLU A 167 -8.24 19.38 9.35
C GLU A 167 -7.09 18.54 9.93
N GLY A 168 -6.39 19.06 10.94
CA GLY A 168 -5.25 18.38 11.55
C GLY A 168 -5.63 17.06 12.24
N TRP A 169 -6.82 17.00 12.84
CA TRP A 169 -7.32 15.77 13.44
C TRP A 169 -7.66 14.71 12.39
N ARG A 170 -8.29 15.10 11.28
CA ARG A 170 -8.56 14.17 10.17
C ARG A 170 -7.26 13.62 9.58
N GLU A 171 -6.26 14.47 9.37
CA GLU A 171 -4.94 14.04 8.90
C GLU A 171 -4.27 13.06 9.87
N LEU A 172 -4.36 13.31 11.18
CA LEU A 172 -3.81 12.40 12.19
C LEU A 172 -4.52 11.05 12.22
N VAL A 173 -5.84 11.03 12.04
CA VAL A 173 -6.61 9.77 12.00
C VAL A 173 -6.35 8.99 10.71
N ASP A 174 -6.29 9.65 9.55
CA ASP A 174 -5.90 9.00 8.29
C ASP A 174 -4.48 8.42 8.39
N ARG A 175 -3.57 9.18 9.01
CA ARG A 175 -2.22 8.73 9.33
C ARG A 175 -2.22 7.51 10.26
N ALA A 176 -3.04 7.49 11.31
CA ALA A 176 -3.17 6.33 12.20
C ALA A 176 -3.66 5.10 11.45
N ALA A 177 -4.72 5.24 10.64
CA ALA A 177 -5.28 4.18 9.82
C ALA A 177 -4.22 3.60 8.85
N ARG A 178 -3.47 4.47 8.15
CA ARG A 178 -2.34 4.06 7.32
C ARG A 178 -1.34 3.24 8.10
N THR A 179 -0.85 3.76 9.23
CA THR A 179 0.15 3.06 10.06
C THR A 179 -0.29 1.64 10.40
N VAL A 180 -1.48 1.46 10.96
CA VAL A 180 -1.93 0.12 11.39
C VAL A 180 -2.19 -0.81 10.21
N CYS A 181 -2.77 -0.31 9.11
CA CYS A 181 -2.99 -1.11 7.91
C CYS A 181 -1.68 -1.54 7.27
N TYR A 182 -0.70 -0.65 7.11
CA TYR A 182 0.59 -0.98 6.50
C TYR A 182 1.43 -1.92 7.38
N VAL A 183 1.37 -1.78 8.70
CA VAL A 183 2.00 -2.76 9.62
C VAL A 183 1.39 -4.14 9.44
N PHE A 184 0.07 -4.24 9.34
CA PHE A 184 -0.59 -5.51 9.09
C PHE A 184 -0.29 -6.06 7.69
N ALA A 185 -0.29 -5.19 6.68
CA ALA A 185 0.05 -5.51 5.31
C ALA A 185 1.47 -6.08 5.19
N ASN A 186 2.41 -5.53 5.96
CA ASN A 186 3.76 -6.05 6.11
C ASN A 186 3.78 -7.48 6.66
N ARG A 187 2.96 -7.79 7.68
CA ARG A 187 2.80 -9.15 8.21
C ARG A 187 2.27 -10.12 7.15
N LEU A 188 1.35 -9.68 6.28
CA LEU A 188 0.83 -10.51 5.18
C LEU A 188 1.90 -10.84 4.15
N ILE A 189 2.70 -9.86 3.74
CA ILE A 189 3.80 -10.08 2.80
C ILE A 189 4.84 -11.00 3.40
N PHE A 190 5.17 -10.79 4.69
CA PHE A 190 6.10 -11.65 5.40
C PHE A 190 5.58 -13.09 5.50
N TYR A 191 4.29 -13.28 5.77
CA TYR A 191 3.65 -14.59 5.72
C TYR A 191 3.84 -15.26 4.36
N GLU A 192 3.55 -14.53 3.28
CA GLU A 192 3.69 -15.03 1.91
C GLU A 192 5.15 -15.38 1.56
N ALA A 193 6.12 -14.66 2.10
CA ALA A 193 7.53 -14.99 1.97
C ALA A 193 7.92 -16.23 2.77
N VAL A 194 7.49 -16.35 4.03
CA VAL A 194 7.84 -17.50 4.89
C VAL A 194 7.20 -18.79 4.39
N ARG A 195 5.93 -18.77 3.95
CA ARG A 195 5.27 -19.98 3.42
C ARG A 195 5.96 -20.61 2.22
N THR A 196 6.82 -19.87 1.51
CA THR A 196 7.60 -20.43 0.41
C THR A 196 8.61 -21.49 0.87
N LYS A 197 9.02 -21.43 2.14
CA LYS A 197 10.03 -22.28 2.77
C LYS A 197 9.44 -23.45 3.57
N PHE A 198 8.14 -23.41 3.88
CA PHE A 198 7.47 -24.41 4.73
C PHE A 198 6.19 -24.94 4.06
N GLU A 199 6.16 -26.23 3.71
CA GLU A 199 5.04 -26.85 2.98
C GLU A 199 3.71 -26.86 3.78
N ASN A 200 3.79 -26.86 5.10
CA ASN A 200 2.63 -26.86 6.00
C ASN A 200 1.92 -25.50 6.06
N LEU A 201 2.55 -24.42 5.59
CA LEU A 201 1.97 -23.08 5.55
C LEU A 201 1.15 -22.90 4.27
N LYS A 202 -0.17 -22.87 4.45
CA LYS A 202 -1.12 -22.72 3.35
C LYS A 202 -1.26 -21.26 2.93
N ARG A 203 -1.64 -21.04 1.68
CA ARG A 203 -1.98 -19.69 1.20
C ARG A 203 -3.11 -19.07 2.03
N LEU A 204 -3.02 -17.76 2.29
CA LEU A 204 -4.10 -17.01 2.90
C LEU A 204 -5.27 -16.84 1.92
N GLU A 205 -6.48 -17.13 2.41
CA GLU A 205 -7.73 -17.01 1.68
C GLU A 205 -8.90 -16.86 2.65
N LEU A 206 -9.50 -15.66 2.66
CA LEU A 206 -10.69 -15.37 3.42
C LEU A 206 -11.92 -15.95 2.72
N ARG A 207 -12.45 -17.04 3.27
CA ARG A 207 -13.71 -17.65 2.80
C ARG A 207 -14.88 -16.68 2.98
N SER A 208 -15.97 -16.93 2.26
CA SER A 208 -17.22 -16.15 2.38
C SER A 208 -17.86 -16.25 3.77
N SER A 209 -17.48 -17.24 4.58
CA SER A 209 -17.91 -17.38 5.98
C SER A 209 -17.21 -16.41 6.93
N VAL A 210 -16.07 -15.84 6.54
CA VAL A 210 -15.33 -14.87 7.37
C VAL A 210 -15.88 -13.48 7.09
N LYS A 211 -16.68 -12.95 8.03
CA LYS A 211 -17.41 -11.68 7.83
C LYS A 211 -17.24 -10.70 8.98
N THR A 212 -17.12 -11.18 10.21
CA THR A 212 -17.07 -10.31 11.38
C THR A 212 -15.63 -9.91 11.74
N PRO A 213 -15.44 -8.82 12.51
CA PRO A 213 -14.13 -8.46 13.03
C PRO A 213 -13.50 -9.60 13.86
N ALA A 214 -14.31 -10.36 14.59
CA ALA A 214 -13.84 -11.51 15.37
C ALA A 214 -13.36 -12.65 14.47
N ASP A 215 -14.08 -12.95 13.38
CA ASP A 215 -13.67 -13.98 12.43
C ASP A 215 -12.35 -13.61 11.74
N LEU A 216 -12.18 -12.34 11.35
CA LEU A 216 -10.95 -11.83 10.74
C LEU A 216 -9.76 -11.96 11.70
N ASN A 217 -9.92 -11.49 12.94
CA ASN A 217 -8.88 -11.61 13.97
C ASN A 217 -8.50 -13.08 14.21
N ALA A 218 -9.49 -13.95 14.42
CA ALA A 218 -9.26 -15.37 14.68
C ALA A 218 -8.55 -16.06 13.50
N TYR A 219 -8.97 -15.74 12.27
CA TYR A 219 -8.36 -16.28 11.05
C TYR A 219 -6.87 -15.93 10.94
N PHE A 220 -6.53 -14.63 11.05
CA PHE A 220 -5.16 -14.18 10.89
C PHE A 220 -4.26 -14.58 12.06
N ASN A 221 -4.75 -14.52 13.31
CA ASN A 221 -3.98 -15.01 14.46
C ASN A 221 -3.66 -16.50 14.32
N THR A 222 -4.63 -17.33 13.94
CA THR A 222 -4.41 -18.75 13.68
C THR A 222 -3.38 -18.97 12.57
N ALA A 223 -3.42 -18.15 11.52
CA ALA A 223 -2.44 -18.24 10.44
C ALA A 223 -1.03 -17.87 10.91
N PHE A 224 -0.88 -16.80 11.69
CA PHE A 224 0.41 -16.31 12.19
C PHE A 224 1.00 -17.23 13.27
N GLU A 225 0.19 -17.76 14.19
CA GLU A 225 0.60 -18.79 15.15
C GLU A 225 1.20 -20.03 14.45
N ARG A 226 0.62 -20.44 13.32
CA ARG A 226 1.19 -21.54 12.53
C ARG A 226 2.56 -21.21 11.97
N VAL A 227 2.81 -19.96 11.57
CA VAL A 227 4.16 -19.57 11.13
C VAL A 227 5.18 -19.78 12.23
N ILE A 228 4.87 -19.33 13.44
CA ILE A 228 5.78 -19.46 14.59
C ILE A 228 5.99 -20.94 14.93
N LYS A 229 4.92 -21.73 14.94
CA LYS A 229 5.01 -23.17 15.22
C LYS A 229 5.86 -23.93 14.21
N GLU A 230 5.74 -23.60 12.92
CA GLU A 230 6.47 -24.30 11.85
C GLU A 230 7.91 -23.78 11.69
N SER A 231 8.15 -22.48 11.90
CA SER A 231 9.47 -21.87 11.70
C SER A 231 10.34 -21.83 12.96
N GLY A 232 9.75 -21.83 14.15
CA GLY A 232 10.45 -21.60 15.41
C GLY A 232 11.04 -20.19 15.59
N ASP A 233 10.66 -19.24 14.73
CA ASP A 233 11.21 -17.87 14.66
C ASP A 233 10.09 -16.85 14.29
N TYR A 234 10.48 -15.58 14.12
CA TYR A 234 9.64 -14.47 13.63
C TYR A 234 8.51 -14.02 14.56
N GLU A 235 8.55 -14.44 15.82
CA GLU A 235 7.59 -14.02 16.85
C GLU A 235 7.47 -12.50 16.93
N THR A 236 8.59 -11.77 16.87
CA THR A 236 8.62 -10.30 16.90
C THR A 236 7.93 -9.62 15.72
N ILE A 237 7.80 -10.30 14.57
CA ILE A 237 7.14 -9.75 13.37
C ILE A 237 5.63 -9.93 13.46
N PHE A 238 5.18 -11.11 13.91
CA PHE A 238 3.77 -11.46 13.98
C PHE A 238 3.09 -11.03 15.30
N TYR A 239 3.87 -10.96 16.39
CA TYR A 239 3.46 -10.54 17.73
C TYR A 239 4.50 -9.58 18.33
N PRO A 240 4.62 -8.35 17.80
CA PRO A 240 5.62 -7.38 18.25
C PRO A 240 5.42 -6.91 19.70
N SER A 241 4.23 -7.08 20.29
CA SER A 241 3.97 -6.74 21.70
C SER A 241 2.81 -7.55 22.29
N GLU A 242 2.83 -7.75 23.62
CA GLU A 242 1.71 -8.37 24.38
C GLU A 242 0.41 -7.54 24.36
N LYS A 243 0.46 -6.28 23.89
CA LYS A 243 -0.67 -5.33 23.89
C LYS A 243 -0.75 -4.50 22.60
N ASP A 244 -1.04 -5.15 21.48
CA ASP A 244 -1.40 -4.46 20.23
C ASP A 244 -2.88 -4.05 20.26
N TRP A 245 -3.19 -2.90 20.87
CA TRP A 245 -4.57 -2.39 20.95
C TRP A 245 -5.08 -1.86 19.59
N ALA A 246 -4.21 -1.21 18.82
CA ALA A 246 -4.60 -0.52 17.58
C ALA A 246 -4.71 -1.47 16.39
N GLY A 247 -3.93 -2.56 16.35
CA GLY A 247 -3.93 -3.53 15.26
C GLY A 247 -5.32 -4.10 14.94
N PRO A 248 -6.08 -4.63 15.91
CA PRO A 248 -7.43 -5.16 15.67
C PRO A 248 -8.46 -4.14 15.15
N LEU A 249 -8.16 -2.83 15.16
CA LEU A 249 -9.06 -1.78 14.68
C LEU A 249 -9.27 -1.83 13.16
N ILE A 250 -8.31 -2.39 12.41
CA ILE A 250 -8.37 -2.51 10.94
C ILE A 250 -9.49 -3.42 10.43
N PHE A 251 -10.14 -4.16 11.33
CA PHE A 251 -11.23 -5.07 11.02
C PHE A 251 -12.59 -4.59 11.48
N GLN A 252 -12.67 -3.45 12.17
CA GLN A 252 -13.90 -3.04 12.88
C GLN A 252 -14.96 -2.42 11.95
N HIS A 253 -14.57 -1.97 10.76
CA HIS A 253 -15.54 -1.51 9.77
C HIS A 253 -16.34 -2.71 9.21
N PRO A 254 -17.67 -2.60 9.00
CA PRO A 254 -18.50 -3.71 8.47
C PRO A 254 -17.97 -4.33 7.17
N ASP A 255 -17.42 -3.50 6.28
CA ASP A 255 -16.89 -3.92 4.98
C ASP A 255 -15.42 -4.39 5.02
N SER A 256 -14.81 -4.47 6.22
CA SER A 256 -13.38 -4.83 6.35
C SER A 256 -13.07 -6.19 5.75
N ALA A 257 -13.97 -7.16 5.88
CA ALA A 257 -13.75 -8.51 5.35
C ALA A 257 -13.56 -8.51 3.83
N ASP A 258 -14.32 -7.67 3.12
CA ASP A 258 -14.24 -7.56 1.66
C ASP A 258 -12.98 -6.80 1.25
N ALA A 259 -12.63 -5.74 1.97
CA ALA A 259 -11.41 -4.99 1.75
C ALA A 259 -10.15 -5.86 1.92
N TRP A 260 -10.05 -6.61 3.01
CA TRP A 260 -8.92 -7.50 3.25
C TRP A 260 -8.92 -8.72 2.31
N ARG A 261 -10.08 -9.19 1.87
CA ARG A 261 -10.15 -10.22 0.83
C ARG A 261 -9.62 -9.71 -0.52
N SER A 262 -9.89 -8.44 -0.85
CA SER A 262 -9.31 -7.78 -2.04
C SER A 262 -7.79 -7.69 -1.95
N VAL A 263 -7.24 -7.30 -0.80
CA VAL A 263 -5.78 -7.29 -0.56
C VAL A 263 -5.17 -8.67 -0.75
N LEU A 264 -5.75 -9.71 -0.13
CA LEU A 264 -5.25 -11.08 -0.30
C LEU A 264 -5.40 -11.56 -1.74
N GLY A 265 -6.47 -11.19 -2.42
CA GLY A 265 -6.69 -11.41 -3.85
C GLY A 265 -5.57 -10.82 -4.70
N ASN A 266 -5.14 -9.59 -4.40
CA ASN A 266 -4.04 -8.94 -5.09
C ASN A 266 -2.69 -9.60 -4.80
N LEU A 267 -2.48 -10.14 -3.59
CA LEU A 267 -1.28 -10.91 -3.29
C LEU A 267 -1.19 -12.24 -4.06
N LYS A 268 -2.30 -12.74 -4.62
CA LYS A 268 -2.37 -14.06 -5.26
C LYS A 268 -1.42 -14.24 -6.46
N PRO A 269 -1.37 -13.34 -7.45
CA PRO A 269 -0.57 -13.56 -8.66
C PRO A 269 0.94 -13.52 -8.42
N PHE A 270 1.38 -13.00 -7.27
CA PHE A 270 2.79 -12.83 -6.98
C PHE A 270 3.45 -14.13 -6.52
N ASN A 271 4.50 -14.53 -7.22
CA ASN A 271 5.34 -15.65 -6.81
C ASN A 271 6.47 -15.17 -5.89
N PHE A 272 6.20 -15.17 -4.58
CA PHE A 272 7.19 -14.81 -3.56
C PHE A 272 8.44 -15.72 -3.53
N LYS A 273 8.45 -16.86 -4.23
CA LYS A 273 9.67 -17.69 -4.41
C LYS A 273 10.66 -17.05 -5.39
N GLU A 274 10.17 -16.27 -6.35
CA GLU A 274 10.97 -15.63 -7.40
C GLU A 274 11.39 -14.21 -7.02
N ILE A 275 10.73 -13.62 -6.01
CA ILE A 275 11.14 -12.34 -5.45
C ILE A 275 12.41 -12.55 -4.62
N ARG A 276 13.53 -12.06 -5.13
CA ARG A 276 14.82 -12.12 -4.42
C ARG A 276 14.71 -11.46 -3.03
N THR A 277 15.42 -11.98 -2.04
CA THR A 277 15.34 -11.53 -0.64
C THR A 277 15.69 -10.04 -0.45
N ASP A 278 16.58 -9.51 -1.29
CA ASP A 278 16.94 -8.07 -1.35
C ASP A 278 15.78 -7.20 -1.85
N VAL A 279 15.00 -7.71 -2.80
CA VAL A 279 13.78 -7.08 -3.29
C VAL A 279 12.69 -7.06 -2.22
N LEU A 280 12.53 -8.13 -1.43
CA LEU A 280 11.63 -8.12 -0.27
C LEU A 280 12.03 -7.05 0.75
N GLY A 281 13.32 -6.96 1.07
CA GLY A 281 13.86 -5.88 1.91
C GLY A 281 13.57 -4.49 1.33
N GLY A 282 13.70 -4.31 0.01
CA GLY A 282 13.35 -3.09 -0.71
C GLY A 282 11.85 -2.76 -0.69
N ILE A 283 10.99 -3.76 -0.87
CA ILE A 283 9.53 -3.66 -0.76
C ILE A 283 9.13 -3.26 0.65
N PHE A 284 9.69 -3.90 1.69
CA PHE A 284 9.44 -3.56 3.08
C PHE A 284 9.87 -2.12 3.43
N LYS A 285 10.98 -1.66 2.87
CA LYS A 285 11.39 -0.25 2.98
C LYS A 285 10.39 0.65 2.26
N ARG A 286 10.04 0.35 1.00
CA ARG A 286 9.27 1.22 0.09
C ARG A 286 7.75 1.23 0.33
N LEU A 287 7.20 0.22 0.98
CA LEU A 287 5.79 0.16 1.40
C LEU A 287 5.38 1.35 2.26
N ILE A 288 6.33 1.93 2.99
CA ILE A 288 6.19 3.23 3.62
C ILE A 288 6.92 4.23 2.71
N ALA A 289 6.17 5.04 1.97
CA ALA A 289 6.74 5.97 0.99
C ALA A 289 7.71 6.98 1.65
N PRO A 290 8.72 7.52 0.95
CA PRO A 290 9.68 8.48 1.54
C PRO A 290 9.01 9.71 2.18
N GLU A 291 7.93 10.23 1.56
CA GLU A 291 7.13 11.33 2.10
C GLU A 291 6.37 10.94 3.37
N GLU A 292 5.89 9.71 3.41
CA GLU A 292 5.25 9.08 4.57
C GLU A 292 6.28 8.89 5.70
N ARG A 293 7.52 8.45 5.44
CA ARG A 293 8.59 8.26 6.44
C ARG A 293 8.96 9.53 7.21
N ARG A 294 9.09 10.68 6.52
CA ARG A 294 9.35 11.98 7.17
C ARG A 294 8.19 12.40 8.07
N LYS A 295 6.95 12.08 7.68
CA LYS A 295 5.79 12.28 8.56
C LYS A 295 5.86 11.32 9.75
N PHE A 296 6.18 10.04 9.54
CA PHE A 296 6.20 8.95 10.52
C PHE A 296 7.37 8.92 11.51
N GLY A 297 8.40 9.76 11.36
CA GLY A 297 9.53 9.86 12.31
C GLY A 297 10.47 8.64 12.31
N GLN A 298 10.31 7.73 11.35
CA GLN A 298 11.09 6.51 11.23
C GLN A 298 12.26 6.73 10.25
N TYR A 299 13.48 6.83 10.78
CA TYR A 299 14.70 6.91 9.97
C TYR A 299 15.19 5.49 9.65
N TYR A 300 15.28 5.17 8.36
CA TYR A 300 15.88 3.94 7.86
C TYR A 300 17.26 4.27 7.29
N THR A 301 18.30 3.54 7.69
CA THR A 301 19.67 3.74 7.19
C THR A 301 19.81 3.14 5.79
N SER A 302 20.24 3.93 4.80
CA SER A 302 20.48 3.45 3.43
C SER A 302 21.55 2.37 3.41
N GLU A 303 21.38 1.33 2.58
CA GLU A 303 22.33 0.21 2.48
C GLU A 303 23.73 0.66 2.07
N ASP A 304 23.85 1.64 1.17
CA ASP A 304 25.15 2.19 0.76
C ASP A 304 25.92 2.76 1.96
N LEU A 305 25.22 3.44 2.87
CA LEU A 305 25.82 4.01 4.08
C LEU A 305 26.18 2.90 5.08
N VAL A 306 25.32 1.89 5.21
CA VAL A 306 25.60 0.68 6.00
C VAL A 306 26.87 -0.01 5.49
N ASP A 307 27.04 -0.15 4.17
CA ASP A 307 28.20 -0.80 3.58
C ASP A 307 29.47 0.00 3.79
N VAL A 308 29.40 1.32 3.63
CA VAL A 308 30.52 2.20 3.94
C VAL A 308 30.93 2.02 5.39
N VAL A 309 30.01 2.12 6.34
CA VAL A 309 30.31 1.96 7.77
C VAL A 309 30.84 0.55 8.08
N ASN A 310 30.16 -0.51 7.61
CA ASN A 310 30.61 -1.89 7.77
C ASN A 310 31.99 -2.11 7.15
N SER A 311 32.33 -1.43 6.06
CA SER A 311 33.65 -1.54 5.43
C SER A 311 34.77 -0.95 6.26
N PHE A 312 34.47 0.07 7.06
CA PHE A 312 35.42 0.65 8.00
C PHE A 312 35.52 -0.14 9.31
N CYS A 313 34.40 -0.71 9.78
CA CYS A 313 34.30 -1.35 11.09
C CYS A 313 34.62 -2.86 11.08
N ILE A 314 34.32 -3.57 9.99
CA ILE A 314 34.49 -5.03 9.90
C ILE A 314 35.69 -5.33 9.00
N ARG A 315 36.79 -5.72 9.64
CA ARG A 315 38.09 -5.98 8.98
C ARG A 315 38.44 -7.46 8.85
N GLU A 316 37.84 -8.31 9.67
CA GLU A 316 38.15 -9.73 9.77
C GLU A 316 36.86 -10.58 9.67
N SER A 317 36.97 -11.78 9.09
CA SER A 317 35.84 -12.65 8.81
C SER A 317 35.20 -13.27 10.06
N ASP A 318 35.89 -13.29 11.20
CA ASP A 318 35.42 -13.81 12.48
C ASP A 318 34.93 -12.72 13.44
N ALA A 319 35.06 -11.44 13.09
CA ALA A 319 34.71 -10.30 13.94
C ALA A 319 33.26 -10.36 14.49
N VAL A 320 33.08 -10.26 15.80
CA VAL A 320 31.74 -10.24 16.42
C VAL A 320 31.07 -8.88 16.18
N VAL A 321 29.87 -8.87 15.60
CA VAL A 321 29.14 -7.64 15.25
C VAL A 321 27.89 -7.53 16.11
N LEU A 322 27.72 -6.38 16.77
CA LEU A 322 26.57 -6.05 17.61
C LEU A 322 25.99 -4.70 17.16
N ASP A 323 24.68 -4.68 16.90
CA ASP A 323 23.93 -3.45 16.67
C ASP A 323 22.78 -3.38 17.68
N PRO A 324 22.92 -2.59 18.76
CA PRO A 324 21.94 -2.52 19.85
C PRO A 324 20.70 -1.70 19.50
N ALA A 325 20.65 -1.07 18.33
CA ALA A 325 19.51 -0.30 17.84
C ALA A 325 19.19 -0.66 16.38
N CYS A 326 19.29 -1.95 16.06
CA CYS A 326 19.39 -2.42 14.68
C CYS A 326 18.18 -2.18 13.78
N GLY A 327 17.02 -1.83 14.35
CA GLY A 327 15.79 -1.63 13.60
C GLY A 327 15.49 -2.85 12.72
N SER A 328 15.50 -2.67 11.39
CA SER A 328 15.32 -3.77 10.43
C SER A 328 16.51 -4.72 10.26
N GLY A 329 17.61 -4.51 10.99
CA GLY A 329 18.78 -5.38 10.97
C GLY A 329 19.73 -5.17 9.80
N SER A 330 19.64 -4.05 9.05
CA SER A 330 20.46 -3.84 7.85
C SER A 330 21.96 -3.97 8.10
N PHE A 331 22.46 -3.41 9.21
CA PHE A 331 23.86 -3.54 9.60
C PHE A 331 24.29 -5.00 9.78
N LEU A 332 23.46 -5.80 10.46
CA LEU A 332 23.74 -7.20 10.76
C LEU A 332 23.67 -8.08 9.51
N VAL A 333 22.67 -7.88 8.65
CA VAL A 333 22.53 -8.61 7.38
C VAL A 333 23.71 -8.32 6.45
N ARG A 334 24.05 -7.04 6.24
CA ARG A 334 25.19 -6.67 5.38
C ARG A 334 26.53 -7.11 6.00
N ALA A 335 26.65 -7.09 7.33
CA ALA A 335 27.82 -7.62 8.03
C ALA A 335 28.00 -9.12 7.77
N TYR A 336 26.91 -9.91 7.80
CA TYR A 336 26.95 -11.34 7.50
C TYR A 336 27.49 -11.60 6.09
N TYR A 337 26.97 -10.91 5.07
CA TYR A 337 27.45 -11.07 3.68
C TYR A 337 28.88 -10.61 3.45
N ARG A 338 29.36 -9.62 4.23
CA ARG A 338 30.75 -9.16 4.14
C ARG A 338 31.74 -10.12 4.79
N LYS A 339 31.30 -10.83 5.83
CA LYS A 339 32.10 -11.81 6.57
C LYS A 339 32.13 -13.19 5.92
N ALA A 340 31.16 -13.48 5.04
CA ALA A 340 31.11 -14.67 4.18
C ALA A 340 32.10 -14.52 3.02
#